data_AF-A0A9E2V3K5-F1
#
_entry.id   AF-A0A9E2V3K5-F1
#
_cell.length_a   1.000
_cell.length_b   1.000
_cell.length_c   1.000
_cell.angle_alpha   90.00
_cell.angle_beta   90.00
_cell.angle_gamma   90.00
#
_symmetry.space_group_name_H-M   'P 1'
#
loop_
_entity.id
_entity.type
_entity.pdbx_description
1 polymer ?
#
loop_
_entity_poly.entity_id
_entity_poly.type
_entity_poly.pdbx_seq_one_letter_code
_entity_poly.pdbx_strand_id
1 'polypeptide(L)'
;MNATTQTNHFNLHVSGIGYLNRVRWVQPKQAGRKAQPFLACSVSALRGNAESPDYTYLDLRVSGQEAAELVEKCMEDVDQNRKVVISFKVGDIYPHMYERDVKVEGRKTGEKEMACLIKGRLLLINTITIDGERVYTRQTEDDADATNPDGLPEASQEVDGPSDEEGQQAPEAEEAPPPVAQASLEQRRREVPSQQMARPSFSRARQGVRDTVPA
;
A
#
# COMPACT_ATOMS: atom_id res chain seq x y z
N MET A 1 25.92 6.32 36.29
CA MET A 1 25.78 6.95 34.96
C MET A 1 25.40 5.86 33.97
N ASN A 2 24.10 5.66 33.69
CA ASN A 2 23.68 4.68 32.68
C ASN A 2 23.70 5.37 31.32
N ALA A 3 24.73 5.08 30.53
CA ALA A 3 24.76 5.47 29.12
C ALA A 3 23.65 4.72 28.40
N THR A 4 22.59 5.42 28.01
CA THR A 4 21.60 4.91 27.08
C THR A 4 22.28 4.81 25.73
N THR A 5 22.72 3.61 25.37
CA THR A 5 23.23 3.30 24.03
C THR A 5 22.12 3.64 23.04
N GLN A 6 22.25 4.75 22.32
CA GLN A 6 21.33 5.06 21.23
C GLN A 6 21.59 4.04 20.12
N THR A 7 20.72 3.04 20.03
CA THR A 7 20.74 2.08 18.94
C THR A 7 20.11 2.75 17.72
N ASN A 8 20.92 2.98 16.69
CA ASN A 8 20.42 3.49 15.41
C ASN A 8 19.65 2.38 14.70
N HIS A 9 18.38 2.62 14.40
CA HIS A 9 17.51 1.71 13.66
C HIS A 9 17.05 2.35 12.36
N PHE A 10 16.95 1.56 11.29
CA PHE A 10 16.28 1.98 10.07
C PHE A 10 14.77 1.89 10.26
N ASN A 11 14.05 2.91 9.81
CA ASN A 11 12.59 2.94 9.84
C ASN A 11 12.06 2.82 8.41
N LEU A 12 11.07 1.94 8.20
CA LEU A 12 10.30 1.89 6.97
C LEU A 12 8.98 2.63 7.19
N HIS A 13 8.76 3.75 6.50
CA HIS A 13 7.52 4.51 6.59
C HIS A 13 6.81 4.58 5.24
N VAL A 14 5.48 4.48 5.28
CA VAL A 14 4.59 4.65 4.14
C VAL A 14 3.51 5.65 4.54
N SER A 15 3.33 6.70 3.75
CA SER A 15 2.22 7.64 3.88
C SER A 15 1.21 7.41 2.76
N GLY A 16 -0.05 7.70 3.02
CA GLY A 16 -1.11 7.58 2.01
C GLY A 16 -2.46 8.02 2.51
N ILE A 17 -3.44 7.95 1.62
CA ILE A 17 -4.85 8.22 1.90
C ILE A 17 -5.64 6.94 1.66
N GLY A 18 -6.62 6.67 2.51
CA GLY A 18 -7.43 5.47 2.39
C GLY A 18 -8.69 5.48 3.23
N TYR A 19 -9.56 4.52 2.95
CA TYR A 19 -10.76 4.30 3.75
C TYR A 19 -10.41 3.49 5.01
N LEU A 20 -10.80 4.00 6.17
CA LEU A 20 -10.69 3.29 7.43
C LEU A 20 -11.83 2.28 7.54
N ASN A 21 -11.49 1.03 7.73
CA ASN A 21 -12.42 -0.10 7.77
C ASN A 21 -12.13 -0.99 8.99
N ARG A 22 -13.16 -1.66 9.51
CA ARG A 22 -13.04 -2.76 10.47
C ARG A 22 -12.12 -2.44 11.67
N VAL A 23 -12.49 -1.43 12.43
CA VAL A 23 -11.84 -1.08 13.70
C VAL A 23 -12.26 -2.07 14.78
N ARG A 24 -11.31 -2.65 15.50
CA ARG A 24 -11.60 -3.65 16.55
C ARG A 24 -10.51 -3.72 17.61
N TRP A 25 -10.94 -3.99 18.83
CA TRP A 25 -10.04 -4.47 19.88
C TRP A 25 -9.69 -5.94 19.65
N VAL A 26 -8.40 -6.24 19.58
CA VAL A 26 -7.89 -7.61 19.46
C VAL A 26 -7.36 -8.06 20.81
N GLN A 27 -7.97 -9.10 21.35
CA GLN A 27 -7.47 -9.81 22.51
C GLN A 27 -6.60 -10.98 22.03
N PRO A 28 -5.26 -10.91 22.21
CA PRO A 28 -4.38 -11.99 21.80
C PRO A 28 -4.65 -13.27 22.61
N LYS A 29 -4.88 -14.39 21.91
CA LYS A 29 -5.15 -15.69 22.55
C LYS A 29 -3.93 -16.32 23.24
N GLN A 30 -2.71 -15.88 22.90
CA GLN A 30 -1.50 -16.36 23.56
C GLN A 30 -1.36 -15.69 24.93
N ALA A 31 -1.72 -16.43 25.97
CA ALA A 31 -1.58 -16.09 27.38
C ALA A 31 -0.12 -16.17 27.88
N GLY A 32 0.79 -15.45 27.21
CA GLY A 32 2.08 -15.08 27.80
C GLY A 32 1.93 -13.83 28.66
N ARG A 33 2.81 -13.61 29.65
CA ARG A 33 2.78 -12.49 30.62
C ARG A 33 2.80 -11.05 30.02
N LYS A 34 2.69 -10.86 28.71
CA LYS A 34 2.91 -9.58 28.01
C LYS A 34 1.94 -9.27 26.87
N ALA A 35 0.94 -10.11 26.61
CA ALA A 35 0.05 -9.88 25.47
C ALA A 35 -1.11 -8.97 25.88
N GLN A 36 -0.87 -7.65 25.88
CA GLN A 36 -1.92 -6.66 26.17
C GLN A 36 -2.90 -6.55 24.99
N PRO A 37 -4.21 -6.33 25.26
CA PRO A 37 -5.17 -5.97 24.23
C PRO A 37 -4.67 -4.79 23.41
N PHE A 38 -4.94 -4.81 22.10
CA PHE A 38 -4.53 -3.73 21.22
C PHE A 38 -5.61 -3.40 20.20
N LEU A 39 -5.65 -2.14 19.80
CA LEU A 39 -6.53 -1.67 18.74
C LEU A 39 -5.94 -2.04 17.38
N ALA A 40 -6.76 -2.62 16.52
CA ALA A 40 -6.42 -2.94 15.14
C ALA A 40 -7.45 -2.33 14.20
N CYS A 41 -6.98 -1.91 13.03
CA CYS A 41 -7.83 -1.38 11.97
C CYS A 41 -7.40 -1.94 10.62
N SER A 42 -8.32 -1.99 9.67
CA SER A 42 -8.00 -2.24 8.27
C SER A 42 -8.10 -0.95 7.49
N VAL A 43 -7.19 -0.74 6.54
CA VAL A 43 -7.25 0.44 5.67
C VAL A 43 -7.22 0.00 4.23
N SER A 44 -8.17 0.51 3.45
CA SER A 44 -8.15 0.38 1.99
C SER A 44 -7.44 1.60 1.42
N ALA A 45 -6.13 1.48 1.27
CA ALA A 45 -5.28 2.54 0.74
C ALA A 45 -5.56 2.73 -0.75
N LEU A 46 -5.76 3.99 -1.15
CA LEU A 46 -6.07 4.36 -2.53
C LEU A 46 -4.79 4.34 -3.38
N ARG A 47 -4.89 3.82 -4.61
CA ARG A 47 -3.84 3.88 -5.63
C ARG A 47 -4.44 4.01 -7.04
N GLY A 48 -3.62 4.41 -8.00
CA GLY A 48 -4.06 4.47 -9.40
C GLY A 48 -4.84 5.75 -9.74
N ASN A 49 -5.77 5.64 -10.69
CA ASN A 49 -6.53 6.78 -11.22
C ASN A 49 -7.54 7.31 -10.19
N ALA A 50 -7.73 8.62 -10.12
CA ALA A 50 -8.70 9.27 -9.24
C ALA A 50 -10.16 8.94 -9.58
N GLU A 51 -10.49 8.75 -10.86
CA GLU A 51 -11.87 8.41 -11.28
C GLU A 51 -12.19 6.92 -11.05
N SER A 52 -11.17 6.07 -11.08
CA SER A 52 -11.29 4.62 -10.89
C SER A 52 -10.17 4.12 -9.97
N PRO A 53 -10.25 4.42 -8.67
CA PRO A 53 -9.19 4.09 -7.74
C PRO A 53 -9.12 2.58 -7.50
N ASP A 54 -7.91 2.08 -7.54
CA ASP A 54 -7.55 0.76 -7.06
C ASP A 54 -7.30 0.81 -5.55
N TYR A 55 -7.38 -0.36 -4.90
CA TYR A 55 -7.16 -0.48 -3.46
C TYR A 55 -6.02 -1.42 -3.11
N THR A 56 -5.26 -1.04 -2.10
CA THR A 56 -4.33 -1.92 -1.38
C THR A 56 -4.84 -2.10 0.04
N TYR A 57 -5.11 -3.34 0.43
CA TYR A 57 -5.63 -3.66 1.76
C TYR A 57 -4.50 -3.82 2.77
N LEU A 58 -4.57 -3.02 3.83
CA LEU A 58 -3.66 -3.05 4.96
C LEU A 58 -4.41 -3.52 6.21
N ASP A 59 -3.79 -4.37 7.03
CA ASP A 59 -4.25 -4.71 8.38
C ASP A 59 -3.21 -4.19 9.39
N LEU A 60 -3.60 -3.18 10.13
CA LEU A 60 -2.70 -2.34 10.88
C LEU A 60 -2.96 -2.51 12.38
N ARG A 61 -1.88 -2.67 13.13
CA ARG A 61 -1.90 -2.49 14.58
C ARG A 61 -1.73 -1.01 14.90
N VAL A 62 -2.67 -0.42 15.65
CA VAL A 62 -2.55 0.98 16.06
C VAL A 62 -1.52 1.07 17.18
N SER A 63 -0.44 1.81 16.93
CA SER A 63 0.70 1.95 17.86
C SER A 63 0.93 3.40 18.28
N GLY A 64 0.49 4.37 17.48
CA GLY A 64 0.46 5.78 17.89
C GLY A 64 -0.63 6.03 18.93
N GLN A 65 -0.29 6.79 19.99
CA GLN A 65 -1.24 7.14 21.06
C GLN A 65 -2.37 8.02 20.55
N GLU A 66 -2.02 9.15 19.91
CA GLU A 66 -2.99 10.06 19.27
C GLU A 66 -3.83 9.34 18.20
N ALA A 67 -3.17 8.50 17.39
CA ALA A 67 -3.86 7.69 16.39
C ALA A 67 -4.87 6.71 17.03
N ALA A 68 -4.57 6.13 18.19
CA ALA A 68 -5.48 5.22 18.88
C ALA A 68 -6.75 5.92 19.34
N GLU A 69 -6.63 7.10 19.96
CA GLU A 69 -7.77 7.90 20.42
C GLU A 69 -8.68 8.32 19.27
N LEU A 70 -8.09 8.73 18.15
CA LEU A 70 -8.85 9.13 16.96
C LEU A 70 -9.58 7.94 16.31
N VAL A 71 -8.90 6.80 16.18
CA VAL A 71 -9.49 5.58 15.61
C VAL A 71 -10.62 5.05 16.50
N GLU A 72 -10.47 5.16 17.82
CA GLU A 72 -11.51 4.76 18.77
C GLU A 72 -12.77 5.64 18.64
N LYS A 73 -12.62 6.96 18.48
CA LYS A 73 -13.75 7.87 18.19
C LYS A 73 -14.46 7.53 16.88
N CYS A 74 -13.70 7.14 15.85
CA CYS A 74 -14.26 6.77 14.54
C CYS A 74 -14.83 5.34 14.52
N MET A 75 -14.73 4.57 15.62
CA MET A 75 -15.17 3.17 15.63
C MET A 75 -16.67 3.04 15.36
N GLU A 76 -17.48 3.90 15.99
CA GLU A 76 -18.93 3.90 15.78
C GLU A 76 -19.30 4.28 14.33
N ASP A 77 -18.62 5.27 13.75
CA ASP A 77 -18.86 5.68 12.37
C ASP A 77 -18.52 4.56 11.37
N VAL A 78 -17.43 3.84 11.61
CA VAL A 78 -17.02 2.69 10.78
C VAL A 78 -18.01 1.53 10.93
N ASP A 79 -18.49 1.25 12.15
CA ASP A 79 -19.47 0.20 12.41
C ASP A 79 -20.86 0.53 11.80
N GLN A 80 -21.18 1.82 11.66
CA GLN A 80 -22.36 2.30 10.93
C GLN A 80 -22.14 2.37 9.40
N ASN A 81 -21.03 1.85 8.88
CA ASN A 81 -20.68 1.86 7.46
C ASN A 81 -20.58 3.28 6.84
N ARG A 82 -20.26 4.31 7.64
CA ARG A 82 -20.02 5.67 7.15
C ARG A 82 -18.71 5.76 6.37
N LYS A 83 -18.59 6.74 5.48
CA LYS A 83 -17.42 6.90 4.62
C LYS A 83 -16.32 7.64 5.39
N VAL A 84 -15.49 6.90 6.12
CA VAL A 84 -14.34 7.45 6.86
C VAL A 84 -13.07 7.37 6.00
N VAL A 85 -12.57 8.53 5.59
CA VAL A 85 -11.31 8.68 4.84
C VAL A 85 -10.25 9.26 5.76
N ILE A 86 -9.08 8.64 5.78
CA ILE A 86 -7.94 9.09 6.58
C ILE A 86 -6.70 9.31 5.72
N SER A 87 -5.93 10.35 6.05
CA SER A 87 -4.53 10.47 5.64
C SER A 87 -3.67 9.92 6.78
N PHE A 88 -2.77 8.99 6.48
CA PHE A 88 -2.09 8.20 7.50
C PHE A 88 -0.61 8.02 7.22
N LYS A 89 0.13 7.67 8.28
CA LYS A 89 1.50 7.16 8.22
C LYS A 89 1.59 5.81 8.90
N VAL A 90 2.04 4.82 8.14
CA VAL A 90 2.25 3.44 8.59
C VAL A 90 3.75 3.16 8.64
N GLY A 91 4.15 2.39 9.65
CA GLY A 91 5.51 1.90 9.83
C GLY A 91 5.62 0.40 9.68
N ASP A 92 6.80 -0.04 9.24
CA ASP A 92 7.23 -1.44 9.18
C ASP A 92 6.19 -2.36 8.55
N ILE A 93 5.78 -2.02 7.31
CA ILE A 93 4.88 -2.89 6.56
C ILE A 93 5.58 -4.18 6.14
N TYR A 94 4.86 -5.30 6.19
CA TYR A 94 5.34 -6.58 5.71
C TYR A 94 4.20 -7.46 5.18
N PRO A 95 4.44 -8.29 4.16
CA PRO A 95 3.47 -9.28 3.71
C PRO A 95 3.36 -10.42 4.72
N HIS A 96 2.13 -10.84 4.99
CA HIS A 96 1.81 -11.96 5.86
C HIS A 96 0.94 -12.96 5.12
N MET A 97 1.49 -14.13 4.86
CA MET A 97 0.77 -15.22 4.22
C MET A 97 -0.01 -16.03 5.25
N TYR A 98 -1.23 -16.43 4.91
CA TYR A 98 -2.07 -17.28 5.74
C TYR A 98 -3.00 -18.15 4.89
N GLU A 99 -3.36 -19.31 5.42
CA GLU A 99 -4.39 -20.16 4.81
C GLU A 99 -5.78 -19.61 5.13
N ARG A 100 -6.65 -19.52 4.12
CA ARG A 100 -8.07 -19.22 4.31
C ARG A 100 -8.93 -20.25 3.61
N ASP A 101 -10.10 -20.52 4.19
CA ASP A 101 -11.14 -21.29 3.51
C ASP A 101 -11.60 -20.52 2.26
N VAL A 102 -11.56 -21.17 1.11
CA VAL A 102 -12.17 -20.66 -0.12
C VAL A 102 -13.68 -20.64 0.08
N LYS A 103 -14.29 -19.51 -0.27
CA LYS A 103 -15.74 -19.34 -0.22
C LYS A 103 -16.24 -18.90 -1.58
N VAL A 104 -17.16 -19.67 -2.15
CA VAL A 104 -17.87 -19.33 -3.38
C VAL A 104 -19.30 -18.97 -2.97
N GLU A 105 -19.75 -17.77 -3.32
CA GLU A 105 -21.09 -17.26 -2.98
C GLU A 105 -21.41 -17.37 -1.46
N GLY A 106 -20.39 -17.18 -0.61
CA GLY A 106 -20.53 -17.26 0.84
C GLY A 106 -20.56 -18.68 1.42
N ARG A 107 -20.62 -19.74 0.61
CA ARG A 107 -20.54 -21.13 1.05
C ARG A 107 -19.09 -21.60 1.10
N LYS A 108 -18.74 -22.38 2.15
CA LYS A 108 -17.42 -23.00 2.26
C LYS A 108 -17.30 -24.12 1.24
N THR A 109 -16.23 -24.13 0.45
CA THR A 109 -15.96 -25.21 -0.51
C THR A 109 -15.18 -26.36 0.11
N GLY A 110 -14.63 -26.18 1.32
CA GLY A 110 -13.75 -27.14 1.97
C GLY A 110 -12.29 -27.06 1.49
N GLU A 111 -12.03 -26.29 0.43
CA GLU A 111 -10.70 -26.02 -0.07
C GLU A 111 -10.06 -24.87 0.71
N LYS A 112 -8.74 -24.94 0.86
CA LYS A 112 -7.93 -23.89 1.46
C LYS A 112 -7.06 -23.25 0.38
N GLU A 113 -6.99 -21.93 0.38
CA GLU A 113 -6.07 -21.17 -0.45
C GLU A 113 -5.05 -20.42 0.40
N MET A 114 -3.89 -20.16 -0.19
CA MET A 114 -2.90 -19.26 0.38
C MET A 114 -3.27 -17.83 0.02
N ALA A 115 -3.55 -17.02 1.05
CA ALA A 115 -3.79 -15.59 0.91
C ALA A 115 -2.61 -14.79 1.48
N CYS A 116 -2.46 -13.56 1.01
CA CYS A 116 -1.48 -12.61 1.53
C CYS A 116 -2.19 -11.36 2.04
N LEU A 117 -1.80 -10.90 3.23
CA LEU A 117 -2.27 -9.67 3.86
C LEU A 117 -1.07 -8.79 4.17
N ILE A 118 -1.15 -7.51 3.87
CA ILE A 118 -0.08 -6.57 4.26
C ILE A 118 -0.36 -6.12 5.69
N LYS A 119 0.55 -6.46 6.60
CA LYS A 119 0.49 -6.02 7.99
C LYS A 119 1.42 -4.85 8.22
N GLY A 120 1.14 -4.05 9.23
CA GLY A 120 2.00 -2.93 9.62
C GLY A 120 1.56 -2.28 10.93
N ARG A 121 2.17 -1.14 11.25
CA ARG A 121 1.83 -0.34 12.43
C ARG A 121 1.28 1.01 12.00
N LEU A 122 0.06 1.34 12.41
CA LEU A 122 -0.45 2.69 12.23
C LEU A 122 0.22 3.60 13.27
N LEU A 123 1.05 4.52 12.78
CA LEU A 123 1.84 5.42 13.61
C LEU A 123 1.13 6.76 13.80
N LEU A 124 0.54 7.28 12.73
CA LEU A 124 -0.04 8.62 12.72
C LEU A 124 -1.24 8.72 11.79
N ILE A 125 -2.18 9.59 12.15
CA ILE A 125 -3.25 10.08 11.29
C ILE A 125 -3.08 11.59 11.15
N ASN A 126 -3.00 12.08 9.92
CA ASN A 126 -2.84 13.50 9.61
C ASN A 126 -4.21 14.16 9.48
N THR A 127 -5.15 13.53 8.79
CA THR A 127 -6.49 14.09 8.57
C THR A 127 -7.54 13.01 8.64
N ILE A 128 -8.74 13.36 9.09
CA ILE A 128 -9.92 12.49 9.06
C ILE A 128 -11.06 13.25 8.39
N THR A 129 -11.70 12.61 7.44
CA THR A 129 -12.87 13.11 6.73
C THR A 129 -13.97 12.05 6.82
N ILE A 130 -15.15 12.43 7.31
CA ILE A 130 -16.30 11.55 7.47
C ILE A 130 -17.41 12.08 6.56
N ASP A 131 -17.88 11.24 5.64
CA ASP A 131 -18.92 11.59 4.67
C ASP A 131 -18.65 12.88 3.86
N GLY A 132 -17.37 13.22 3.68
CA GLY A 132 -16.91 14.41 2.98
C GLY A 132 -16.63 15.62 3.87
N GLU A 133 -16.99 15.58 5.16
CA GLU A 133 -16.70 16.63 6.12
C GLU A 133 -15.39 16.35 6.87
N ARG A 134 -14.48 17.34 6.89
CA ARG A 134 -13.18 17.20 7.55
C ARG A 134 -13.32 17.46 9.06
N VAL A 135 -13.31 16.36 9.83
CA VAL A 135 -13.52 16.39 11.29
C VAL A 135 -12.23 16.56 12.09
N TYR A 136 -11.08 16.21 11.51
CA TYR A 136 -9.79 16.33 12.17
C TYR A 136 -8.69 16.67 11.16
N THR A 137 -7.79 17.55 11.57
CA THR A 137 -6.52 17.83 10.89
C THR A 137 -5.47 18.08 11.95
N ARG A 138 -4.38 17.34 11.86
CA ARG A 138 -3.21 17.52 12.68
C ARG A 138 -2.54 18.82 12.27
N GLN A 139 -2.29 19.70 13.22
CA GLN A 139 -1.49 20.89 12.96
C GLN A 139 -0.02 20.47 12.82
N THR A 140 0.52 20.65 11.62
CA THR A 140 1.96 20.56 11.36
C THR A 140 2.54 21.96 11.22
N GLU A 141 3.81 22.15 11.59
CA GLU A 141 4.51 23.45 11.47
C GLU A 141 4.51 23.98 10.01
N ASP A 142 4.32 23.10 9.02
CA ASP A 142 4.18 23.42 7.60
C ASP A 142 2.83 24.10 7.22
N ASP A 143 1.79 24.02 8.07
CA ASP A 143 0.48 24.63 7.81
C ASP A 143 0.41 26.12 8.22
N ALA A 144 1.45 26.65 8.85
CA ALA A 144 1.51 28.04 9.29
C ALA A 144 1.75 29.04 8.14
N ASP A 145 2.14 28.57 6.94
CA ASP A 145 2.47 29.43 5.79
C ASP A 145 1.37 29.49 4.71
N ALA A 146 0.36 28.61 4.78
CA ALA A 146 -0.69 28.52 3.75
C ALA A 146 -1.95 29.39 4.01
N THR A 147 -1.95 30.23 5.05
CA THR A 147 -3.07 31.13 5.37
C THR A 147 -2.62 32.60 5.38
N ASN A 148 -2.20 33.12 4.23
CA ASN A 148 -2.19 34.58 3.96
C ASN A 148 -2.50 34.80 2.46
N PRO A 149 -3.76 35.01 2.05
CA PRO A 149 -4.08 35.47 0.71
C PRO A 149 -4.25 36.99 0.74
N ASP A 150 -3.22 37.75 1.11
CA ASP A 150 -3.17 39.19 0.82
C ASP A 150 -1.73 39.70 0.98
N GLY A 151 -1.11 40.04 -0.15
CA GLY A 151 0.25 40.53 -0.17
C GLY A 151 0.87 40.44 -1.57
N LEU A 152 0.29 41.15 -2.54
CA LEU A 152 1.03 41.52 -3.75
C LEU A 152 2.19 42.44 -3.33
N PRO A 153 3.44 42.21 -3.78
CA PRO A 153 4.40 43.29 -3.88
C PRO A 153 4.30 43.91 -5.28
N GLU A 154 3.95 45.19 -5.29
CA GLU A 154 4.00 46.06 -6.46
C GLU A 154 5.41 46.08 -7.09
N ALA A 155 5.43 46.05 -8.41
CA ALA A 155 6.59 46.34 -9.22
C ALA A 155 6.98 47.82 -9.09
N SER A 156 8.27 48.09 -8.91
CA SER A 156 8.88 49.37 -9.30
C SER A 156 10.23 49.09 -9.98
N GLN A 157 10.29 49.48 -11.25
CA GLN A 157 11.52 49.74 -12.03
C GLN A 157 12.20 51.00 -11.43
N GLU A 158 13.52 51.17 -11.47
CA GLU A 158 14.26 51.73 -12.61
C GLU A 158 15.79 51.49 -12.49
N VAL A 159 16.44 51.71 -13.64
CA VAL A 159 17.78 51.34 -14.13
C VAL A 159 18.87 52.39 -13.84
N ASP A 160 20.15 52.00 -13.79
CA ASP A 160 21.24 52.65 -14.54
C ASP A 160 22.52 51.79 -14.59
N GLY A 161 23.18 51.74 -15.76
CA GLY A 161 24.49 51.11 -16.01
C GLY A 161 25.65 52.12 -15.88
N PRO A 162 26.90 51.88 -16.37
CA PRO A 162 27.22 51.05 -17.53
C PRO A 162 28.53 50.20 -17.49
N SER A 163 28.63 49.31 -18.48
CA SER A 163 29.79 48.81 -19.27
C SER A 163 31.07 48.29 -18.60
N ASP A 164 31.42 47.03 -18.90
CA ASP A 164 32.46 46.74 -19.91
C ASP A 164 32.33 45.28 -20.44
N GLU A 165 32.35 45.15 -21.76
CA GLU A 165 32.45 43.90 -22.52
C GLU A 165 33.92 43.50 -22.67
N GLU A 166 34.25 42.22 -22.48
CA GLU A 166 35.23 41.52 -23.34
C GLU A 166 35.23 40.00 -23.06
N GLY A 167 35.17 39.20 -24.13
CA GLY A 167 35.80 37.87 -24.16
C GLY A 167 34.89 36.66 -24.30
N GLN A 168 34.56 36.30 -25.55
CA GLN A 168 34.18 34.95 -25.97
C GLN A 168 35.14 33.86 -25.45
N GLN A 169 34.61 32.76 -24.91
CA GLN A 169 34.94 31.41 -25.39
C GLN A 169 33.95 30.33 -24.91
N ALA A 170 33.80 29.33 -25.77
CA ALA A 170 32.78 28.28 -25.79
C ALA A 170 32.98 27.20 -24.68
N PRO A 171 32.04 26.24 -24.53
CA PRO A 171 31.88 25.46 -23.30
C PRO A 171 32.89 24.31 -23.21
N GLU A 172 33.49 24.13 -22.04
CA GLU A 172 34.21 22.91 -21.67
C GLU A 172 33.20 21.81 -21.32
N ALA A 173 33.41 20.66 -21.95
CA ALA A 173 32.58 19.47 -21.88
C ALA A 173 32.62 18.84 -20.47
N GLU A 174 31.46 18.68 -19.86
CA GLU A 174 31.28 17.83 -18.70
C GLU A 174 31.28 16.35 -19.13
N GLU A 175 32.10 15.59 -18.43
CA GLU A 175 32.49 14.20 -18.68
C GLU A 175 31.27 13.25 -18.64
N ALA A 176 31.00 12.61 -19.78
CA ALA A 176 29.99 11.55 -19.88
C ALA A 176 30.45 10.30 -19.09
N PRO A 177 29.54 9.60 -18.37
CA PRO A 177 29.86 8.34 -17.71
C PRO A 177 30.20 7.24 -18.74
N PRO A 178 31.07 6.27 -18.39
CA PRO A 178 31.52 5.24 -19.32
C PRO A 178 30.39 4.30 -19.76
N PRO A 179 30.49 3.69 -20.96
CA PRO A 179 29.44 2.86 -21.52
C PRO A 179 29.30 1.55 -20.73
N VAL A 180 28.07 1.23 -20.36
CA VAL A 180 27.69 -0.08 -19.83
C VAL A 180 27.91 -1.10 -20.95
N ALA A 181 28.88 -1.99 -20.76
CA ALA A 181 29.12 -3.11 -21.64
C ALA A 181 27.85 -3.99 -21.75
N GLN A 182 27.31 -4.09 -22.96
CA GLN A 182 26.27 -5.05 -23.31
C GLN A 182 26.85 -6.46 -23.19
N ALA A 183 26.54 -7.14 -22.09
CA ALA A 183 26.81 -8.56 -21.94
C ALA A 183 25.72 -9.36 -22.66
N SER A 184 26.19 -10.23 -23.54
CA SER A 184 25.44 -10.93 -24.58
C SER A 184 24.30 -11.81 -24.06
N LEU A 185 23.12 -11.61 -24.65
CA LEU A 185 22.01 -12.55 -24.68
C LEU A 185 22.33 -13.70 -25.64
N GLU A 186 23.26 -14.58 -25.31
CA GLU A 186 23.39 -15.89 -25.95
C GLU A 186 24.11 -16.84 -24.99
N GLN A 187 23.61 -18.07 -24.89
CA GLN A 187 24.11 -19.17 -24.02
C GLN A 187 23.47 -19.31 -22.62
N ARG A 188 22.13 -19.29 -22.55
CA ARG A 188 21.39 -20.17 -21.61
C ARG A 188 20.24 -20.92 -22.27
N ARG A 189 20.47 -21.39 -23.50
CA ARG A 189 19.65 -22.43 -24.13
C ARG A 189 20.43 -23.74 -24.11
N ARG A 190 20.40 -24.45 -22.98
CA ARG A 190 20.75 -25.86 -22.89
C ARG A 190 19.53 -26.63 -22.36
N GLU A 191 18.83 -27.22 -23.33
CA GLU A 191 18.27 -28.57 -23.35
C GLU A 191 17.44 -29.03 -22.14
N VAL A 192 16.11 -28.99 -22.30
CA VAL A 192 15.18 -29.83 -21.54
C VAL A 192 14.91 -31.08 -22.39
N PRO A 193 15.15 -32.31 -21.89
CA PRO A 193 14.85 -33.52 -22.65
C PRO A 193 13.33 -33.69 -22.83
N SER A 194 12.89 -33.74 -24.07
CA SER A 194 11.53 -34.10 -24.47
C SER A 194 11.30 -35.60 -24.25
N GLN A 195 10.63 -35.96 -23.15
CA GLN A 195 9.95 -37.25 -23.07
C GLN A 195 8.48 -37.10 -23.44
N GLN A 196 8.19 -37.61 -24.62
CA GLN A 196 6.89 -37.75 -25.23
C GLN A 196 6.28 -39.05 -24.72
N MET A 197 5.23 -38.99 -23.89
CA MET A 197 4.33 -40.13 -23.70
C MET A 197 2.86 -39.70 -23.71
N ALA A 198 2.11 -40.50 -24.45
CA ALA A 198 0.79 -40.30 -25.01
C ALA A 198 -0.30 -39.86 -24.01
N ARG A 199 -1.13 -38.91 -24.46
CA ARG A 199 -2.47 -38.68 -23.92
C ARG A 199 -3.39 -39.79 -24.46
N PRO A 200 -4.10 -40.56 -23.62
CA PRO A 200 -5.13 -41.46 -24.12
C PRO A 200 -6.35 -40.62 -24.57
N SER A 201 -6.67 -40.73 -25.85
CA SER A 201 -7.89 -40.20 -26.47
C SER A 201 -9.11 -40.97 -25.95
N PHE A 202 -9.98 -40.33 -25.18
CA PHE A 202 -11.31 -40.85 -24.90
C PHE A 202 -12.22 -40.66 -26.12
N SER A 203 -12.09 -41.53 -27.12
CA SER A 203 -13.12 -41.76 -28.13
C SER A 203 -13.85 -43.07 -27.78
N ARG A 204 -14.89 -42.98 -26.95
CA ARG A 204 -15.81 -44.11 -26.79
C ARG A 204 -17.02 -43.88 -27.68
N ALA A 205 -17.06 -44.63 -28.78
CA ALA A 205 -18.23 -44.77 -29.63
C ALA A 205 -19.43 -45.25 -28.80
N ARG A 206 -20.53 -44.50 -28.86
CA ARG A 206 -21.85 -44.99 -28.44
C ARG A 206 -22.30 -46.04 -29.45
N GLN A 207 -22.13 -47.31 -29.12
CA GLN A 207 -22.82 -48.39 -29.82
C GLN A 207 -24.22 -48.49 -29.21
N GLY A 208 -25.21 -47.97 -29.94
CA GLY A 208 -26.61 -48.14 -29.59
C GLY A 208 -27.03 -49.59 -29.83
N VAL A 209 -27.30 -50.31 -28.75
CA VAL A 209 -28.05 -51.57 -28.81
C VAL A 209 -29.52 -51.18 -28.90
N ARG A 210 -30.11 -51.42 -30.07
CA ARG A 210 -31.56 -51.49 -30.26
C ARG A 210 -31.98 -52.91 -29.88
N ASP A 211 -32.58 -53.07 -28.72
CA ASP A 211 -33.38 -54.28 -28.46
C ASP A 211 -34.78 -54.05 -29.03
N THR A 212 -35.09 -54.90 -30.00
CA THR A 212 -36.37 -55.09 -30.64
C THR A 212 -37.33 -55.82 -29.71
N VAL A 213 -38.54 -55.27 -29.56
CA VAL A 213 -39.72 -55.95 -28.99
C VAL A 213 -40.28 -56.94 -30.03
N PRO A 214 -40.70 -58.14 -29.60
CA PRO A 214 -41.95 -58.72 -30.07
C PRO A 214 -42.83 -59.11 -28.86
N ALA A 215 -44.07 -58.62 -28.80
CA ALA A 215 -45.30 -59.27 -29.27
C ALA A 215 -45.75 -60.42 -28.35
#